data_AF-A0A3B1CSI7-F1
#
_entry.id   AF-A0A3B1CSI7-F1
#
_cell.length_a   1.000
_cell.length_b   1.000
_cell.length_c   1.000
_cell.angle_alpha   90.00
_cell.angle_beta   90.00
_cell.angle_gamma   90.00
#
_symmetry.space_group_name_H-M   'P 1'
#
loop_
_entity.id
_entity.type
_entity.pdbx_description
1 polymer ?
#
loop_
_entity_poly.entity_id
_entity_poly.type
_entity_poly.pdbx_seq_one_letter_code
_entity_poly.pdbx_strand_id
1 'polypeptide(L)'
;MEIKNKPEMDESFRDSIGTVTQKGERIWIFPKKPKGKFYNARTIVSAILLLLFYGLPFVKVNGNPLILLNVLQRKIILFGIPFGPHDFHIFVIAMIIGIISIFLFTV
;
A
#
# COMPACT_ATOMS: atom_id res chain seq x y z
N MET A 1 52.13 32.69 17.07
CA MET A 1 50.69 32.46 16.85
C MET A 1 50.43 32.60 15.37
N GLU A 2 50.40 31.49 14.64
CA GLU A 2 50.03 31.48 13.22
C GLU A 2 48.52 31.30 13.11
N ILE A 3 47.84 32.31 12.57
CA ILE A 3 46.41 32.25 12.31
C ILE A 3 46.23 31.46 11.01
N LYS A 4 45.80 30.20 11.11
CA LYS A 4 45.32 29.43 9.96
C LYS A 4 44.09 30.15 9.39
N ASN A 5 44.22 30.74 8.20
CA ASN A 5 43.10 31.24 7.42
C ASN A 5 42.11 30.09 7.18
N LYS A 6 40.86 30.32 7.61
CA LYS A 6 39.72 29.42 7.37
C LYS A 6 39.40 29.45 5.88
N PRO A 7 39.17 28.30 5.21
CA PRO A 7 38.81 28.30 3.79
C PRO A 7 37.52 29.11 3.62
N GLU A 8 37.58 30.16 2.78
CA GLU A 8 36.40 30.92 2.36
C GLU A 8 35.42 29.97 1.68
N MET A 9 34.19 29.99 2.16
CA MET A 9 33.12 29.14 1.68
C MET A 9 32.55 29.81 0.43
N ASP A 10 32.78 29.23 -0.74
CA ASP A 10 32.34 29.75 -2.04
C ASP A 10 30.81 29.94 -2.03
N GLU A 11 30.32 31.19 -2.04
CA GLU A 11 28.88 31.51 -1.95
C GLU A 11 28.12 31.31 -3.29
N SER A 12 28.82 30.91 -4.37
CA SER A 12 28.23 30.75 -5.72
C SER A 12 27.14 29.67 -5.82
N PHE A 13 27.02 28.76 -4.84
CA PHE A 13 25.93 27.78 -4.78
C PHE A 13 24.55 28.43 -4.54
N ARG A 14 24.51 29.67 -4.05
CA ARG A 14 23.26 30.39 -3.75
C ARG A 14 22.69 31.10 -4.98
N ASP A 15 23.57 31.48 -5.90
CA ASP A 15 23.23 32.28 -7.08
C ASP A 15 22.91 31.44 -8.32
N SER A 16 23.04 30.11 -8.24
CA SER A 16 22.73 29.20 -9.34
C SER A 16 21.51 28.33 -9.04
N ILE A 17 20.56 28.30 -9.98
CA ILE A 17 19.46 27.33 -9.93
C ILE A 17 20.02 25.97 -10.34
N GLY A 18 19.90 24.96 -9.48
CA GLY A 18 20.46 23.61 -9.68
C GLY A 18 19.94 22.82 -10.90
N THR A 19 19.12 23.43 -11.75
CA THR A 19 18.59 22.88 -13.02
C THR A 19 19.14 23.62 -14.24
N VAL A 20 20.08 24.55 -14.08
CA VAL A 20 20.67 25.35 -15.15
C VAL A 20 22.20 25.27 -15.08
N THR A 21 22.86 25.07 -16.23
CA THR A 21 24.33 25.05 -16.31
C THR A 21 24.89 26.48 -16.20
N GLN A 22 26.20 26.64 -15.93
CA GLN A 22 26.86 27.95 -15.90
C GLN A 22 26.70 28.76 -17.22
N LYS A 23 26.36 28.10 -18.33
CA LYS A 23 26.11 28.72 -19.64
C LYS A 23 24.64 29.10 -19.90
N GLY A 24 23.75 28.89 -18.92
CA GLY A 24 22.31 29.19 -19.05
C GLY A 24 21.49 28.08 -19.74
N GLU A 25 22.08 26.92 -20.02
CA GLU A 25 21.37 25.80 -20.66
C GLU A 25 20.61 24.96 -19.63
N ARG A 26 19.41 24.49 -19.99
CA ARG A 26 18.54 23.68 -19.13
C ARG A 26 19.06 22.25 -18.97
N ILE A 27 19.16 21.80 -17.72
CA ILE A 27 19.43 20.41 -17.37
C ILE A 27 18.09 19.67 -17.24
N TRP A 28 17.87 18.67 -18.09
CA TRP A 28 16.68 17.82 -18.00
C TRP A 28 16.92 16.69 -17.00
N ILE A 29 16.10 16.66 -15.95
CA ILE A 29 16.16 15.63 -14.89
C ILE A 29 15.11 14.57 -15.20
N PHE A 30 15.54 13.32 -15.33
CA PHE A 30 14.66 12.18 -15.58
C PHE A 30 14.54 11.30 -14.34
N PRO A 31 13.33 10.82 -13.99
CA PRO A 31 13.13 9.94 -12.86
C PRO A 31 13.84 8.60 -13.09
N LYS A 32 14.60 8.15 -12.09
CA LYS A 32 15.26 6.84 -12.13
C LYS A 32 14.23 5.75 -11.87
N LYS A 33 14.13 4.77 -12.80
CA LYS A 33 13.29 3.59 -12.57
C LYS A 33 13.79 2.82 -11.34
N PRO A 34 12.94 2.60 -10.33
CA PRO A 34 13.33 1.82 -9.16
C PRO A 34 13.65 0.38 -9.57
N LYS A 35 14.72 -0.17 -8.98
CA LYS A 35 15.19 -1.55 -9.21
C LYS A 35 15.63 -2.14 -7.88
N GLY A 36 15.33 -3.41 -7.64
CA GLY A 36 15.77 -4.14 -6.45
C GLY A 36 14.83 -5.27 -6.05
N LYS A 37 15.30 -6.13 -5.13
CA LYS A 37 14.54 -7.29 -4.64
C LYS A 37 13.20 -6.87 -4.01
N PHE A 38 13.20 -5.87 -3.13
CA PHE A 38 11.98 -5.37 -2.47
C PHE A 38 10.99 -4.70 -3.43
N TYR A 39 11.48 -4.01 -4.46
CA TYR A 39 10.62 -3.42 -5.49
C TYR A 39 9.89 -4.52 -6.28
N ASN A 40 10.63 -5.54 -6.72
CA ASN A 40 10.05 -6.69 -7.43
C ASN A 40 9.06 -7.47 -6.54
N ALA A 41 9.42 -7.71 -5.28
CA ALA A 41 8.55 -8.38 -4.32
C ALA A 41 7.23 -7.61 -4.13
N ARG A 42 7.28 -6.28 -3.96
CA ARG A 42 6.07 -5.44 -3.87
C ARG A 42 5.21 -5.59 -5.12
N THR A 43 5.80 -5.55 -6.31
CA THR A 43 5.06 -5.70 -7.57
C THR A 43 4.36 -7.05 -7.65
N ILE A 44 5.05 -8.14 -7.27
CA ILE A 44 4.47 -9.48 -7.24
C ILE A 44 3.33 -9.57 -6.24
N VAL A 45 3.52 -9.10 -5.01
CA VAL A 45 2.47 -9.09 -3.97
C VAL A 45 1.25 -8.29 -4.44
N SER A 46 1.48 -7.15 -5.10
CA SER A 46 0.40 -6.32 -5.64
C SER A 46 -0.37 -7.04 -6.75
N ALA A 47 0.33 -7.73 -7.65
CA ALA A 47 -0.30 -8.52 -8.70
C ALA A 47 -1.10 -9.71 -8.14
N ILE A 48 -0.55 -10.42 -7.16
CA ILE A 48 -1.24 -11.52 -6.46
C ILE A 48 -2.50 -11.00 -5.77
N LEU A 49 -2.40 -9.87 -5.04
CA LEU A 49 -3.54 -9.29 -4.34
C LEU A 49 -4.64 -8.86 -5.31
N LEU A 50 -4.29 -8.28 -6.46
CA LEU A 50 -5.25 -7.91 -7.50
C LEU A 50 -5.94 -9.14 -8.10
N LEU A 51 -5.18 -10.18 -8.44
CA LEU A 51 -5.73 -11.43 -8.95
C LEU A 51 -6.68 -12.08 -7.94
N LEU A 52 -6.30 -12.10 -6.65
CA LEU A 52 -7.15 -12.62 -5.59
C LEU A 52 -8.42 -11.78 -5.47
N PHE A 53 -8.30 -10.46 -5.33
CA PHE A 53 -9.45 -9.57 -5.13
C PHE A 53 -10.45 -9.66 -6.29
N TYR A 54 -9.96 -9.67 -7.53
CA TYR A 54 -10.83 -9.78 -8.69
C TYR A 54 -11.34 -11.22 -8.92
N GLY A 55 -10.56 -12.23 -8.56
CA GLY A 55 -10.92 -13.65 -8.71
C GLY A 55 -11.93 -14.16 -7.67
N LEU A 56 -11.87 -13.64 -6.44
CA LEU A 56 -12.72 -14.05 -5.32
C LEU A 56 -14.23 -14.12 -5.65
N PRO A 57 -14.89 -13.12 -6.28
CA PRO A 57 -16.32 -13.22 -6.59
C PRO A 57 -16.67 -14.29 -7.63
N PHE A 58 -15.70 -14.77 -8.42
CA PHE A 58 -15.93 -15.79 -9.46
C PHE A 58 -15.71 -17.21 -8.94
N VAL A 59 -14.89 -17.37 -7.89
CA VAL A 59 -14.67 -18.67 -7.25
C VAL A 59 -15.92 -19.03 -6.44
N LYS A 60 -16.55 -20.16 -6.78
CA LYS A 60 -17.74 -20.67 -6.10
C LYS A 60 -17.39 -21.84 -5.20
N VAL A 61 -17.88 -21.81 -3.96
CA VAL A 61 -17.78 -22.90 -2.99
C VAL A 61 -19.22 -23.26 -2.58
N ASN A 62 -19.56 -24.54 -2.63
CA ASN A 62 -20.92 -25.05 -2.29
C ASN A 62 -22.06 -24.36 -3.07
N GLY A 63 -21.80 -23.96 -4.32
CA GLY A 63 -22.77 -23.28 -5.18
C GLY A 63 -22.86 -21.75 -5.00
N ASN A 64 -22.23 -21.20 -3.96
CA ASN A 64 -22.21 -19.76 -3.67
C ASN A 64 -20.86 -19.12 -4.04
N PRO A 65 -20.84 -17.87 -4.55
CA PRO A 65 -19.60 -17.09 -4.68
C PRO A 65 -18.87 -16.95 -3.33
N LEU A 66 -17.54 -16.92 -3.33
CA LEU A 66 -16.78 -16.68 -2.09
C LEU A 66 -17.12 -15.33 -1.47
N ILE A 67 -17.22 -14.28 -2.28
CA ILE A 67 -17.64 -12.96 -1.82
C ILE A 67 -18.75 -12.45 -2.74
N LEU A 68 -19.93 -12.18 -2.17
CA LEU A 68 -21.05 -11.53 -2.84
C LEU A 68 -21.65 -10.48 -1.92
N LEU A 69 -21.60 -9.22 -2.31
CA LEU A 69 -22.21 -8.11 -1.58
C LEU A 69 -23.38 -7.54 -2.37
N ASN A 70 -24.53 -8.22 -2.34
CA ASN A 70 -25.74 -7.75 -2.98
C ASN A 70 -26.70 -7.13 -1.95
N VAL A 71 -26.58 -5.82 -1.78
CA VAL A 71 -27.40 -5.05 -0.82
C VAL A 71 -28.87 -5.01 -1.25
N LEU A 72 -29.15 -4.93 -2.56
CA LEU A 72 -30.52 -4.85 -3.09
C LEU A 72 -31.33 -6.09 -2.75
N GLN A 73 -30.72 -7.27 -2.88
CA GLN A 73 -31.37 -8.54 -2.57
C GLN A 73 -31.13 -9.00 -1.13
N ARG A 74 -30.42 -8.20 -0.31
CA ARG A 74 -29.96 -8.58 1.04
C ARG A 74 -29.28 -9.95 1.05
N LYS A 75 -28.46 -10.20 0.03
CA LYS A 75 -27.64 -11.41 -0.10
C LYS A 75 -26.19 -11.01 0.12
N ILE A 76 -25.75 -11.19 1.36
CA ILE A 76 -24.36 -11.02 1.76
C ILE A 76 -23.78 -12.42 1.89
N ILE A 77 -22.77 -12.75 1.10
CA ILE A 77 -22.07 -14.02 1.18
C ILE A 77 -20.61 -13.69 1.43
N LEU A 78 -20.08 -14.22 2.54
CA LEU A 78 -18.67 -14.08 2.91
C LEU A 78 -18.08 -15.47 3.06
N PHE A 79 -16.95 -15.70 2.42
CA PHE A 79 -16.25 -16.99 2.37
C PHE A 79 -17.15 -18.16 1.94
N GLY A 80 -18.11 -17.92 1.03
CA GLY A 80 -19.06 -18.93 0.53
C GLY A 80 -20.22 -19.24 1.49
N ILE A 81 -20.25 -18.62 2.68
CA ILE A 81 -21.31 -18.76 3.67
C ILE A 81 -22.31 -17.62 3.49
N PRO A 82 -23.61 -17.89 3.30
CA PRO A 82 -24.62 -16.86 3.24
C PRO A 82 -24.87 -16.27 4.64
N PHE A 83 -24.71 -14.96 4.77
CA PHE A 83 -24.99 -14.20 6.00
C PHE A 83 -26.34 -13.50 5.89
N GLY A 84 -27.32 -13.97 6.66
CA GLY A 84 -28.60 -13.29 6.82
C GLY A 84 -28.61 -12.31 8.01
N PRO A 85 -29.65 -11.47 8.14
CA PRO A 85 -29.82 -10.60 9.30
C PRO A 85 -29.88 -11.35 10.64
N HIS A 86 -30.40 -12.59 10.62
CA HIS A 86 -30.47 -13.46 11.80
C HIS A 86 -29.07 -13.88 12.30
N ASP A 87 -28.10 -14.00 11.39
CA ASP A 87 -26.76 -14.53 11.68
C ASP A 87 -25.76 -13.43 12.09
N PHE A 88 -26.25 -12.20 12.29
CA PHE A 88 -25.43 -11.05 12.68
C PHE A 88 -24.67 -11.27 14.00
N HIS A 89 -25.22 -12.08 14.91
CA HIS A 89 -24.57 -12.43 16.17
C HIS A 89 -23.23 -13.15 15.96
N ILE A 90 -23.10 -14.00 14.93
CA ILE A 90 -21.84 -14.70 14.59
C ILE A 90 -20.77 -13.68 14.20
N PHE A 91 -21.15 -12.67 13.41
CA PHE A 91 -20.25 -11.58 13.01
C PHE A 91 -19.75 -10.78 14.22
N VAL A 92 -20.64 -10.43 15.15
CA VAL A 92 -20.27 -9.70 16.38
C VAL A 92 -19.33 -10.52 17.25
N ILE A 93 -19.60 -11.82 17.45
CA ILE A 93 -18.72 -12.71 18.23
C ILE A 93 -17.33 -12.80 17.59
N ALA A 94 -17.26 -12.98 16.27
CA ALA A 94 -15.99 -13.01 15.55
C ALA A 94 -15.20 -11.69 15.70
N MET A 95 -15.90 -10.55 15.66
CA MET A 95 -15.29 -9.24 15.87
C MET A 95 -14.73 -9.08 17.29
N ILE A 96 -15.46 -9.53 18.31
CA ILE A 96 -15.02 -9.51 19.71
C ILE A 96 -13.77 -10.40 19.88
N ILE A 97 -13.80 -11.63 19.36
CA ILE A 97 -12.64 -12.55 19.42
C ILE A 97 -11.43 -11.91 18.72
N GLY A 98 -11.63 -11.26 17.57
CA GLY A 98 -10.57 -10.57 16.85
C GLY A 98 -9.95 -9.44 17.68
N ILE A 99 -10.78 -8.59 18.30
CA ILE A 99 -10.31 -7.51 19.18
C ILE A 99 -9.54 -8.09 20.38
N ILE A 100 -10.10 -9.08 21.07
CA ILE A 100 -9.45 -9.73 22.22
C ILE A 100 -8.10 -10.32 21.81
N SER A 101 -8.02 -10.97 20.64
CA SER A 101 -6.78 -11.53 20.13
C SER A 101 -5.73 -10.43 19.91
N ILE A 102 -6.10 -9.32 19.27
CA ILE A 102 -5.18 -8.20 19.06
C ILE A 102 -4.66 -7.66 20.39
N PHE A 103 -5.53 -7.44 21.38
CA PHE A 103 -5.13 -6.98 22.70
C PHE A 103 -4.18 -7.96 23.40
N LEU A 104 -4.45 -9.27 23.32
CA LEU A 104 -3.63 -10.29 23.98
C LEU A 104 -2.25 -10.46 23.35
N PHE A 105 -2.14 -10.34 22.02
CA PHE A 105 -0.88 -10.58 21.30
C PHE A 105 -0.06 -9.31 21.02
N THR A 106 -0.66 -8.12 21.13
CA THR A 106 0.00 -6.85 20.78
C THR A 106 0.47 -6.05 22.00
N VAL A 107 -0.17 -6.19 23.16
CA VAL A 107 0.27 -5.60 24.44
C VAL A 107 1.28 -6.50 25.11
#